data_AF-A0A9W7F3D5-F1
#
_entry.id   AF-A0A9W7F3D5-F1
#
_cell.length_a   1.000
_cell.length_b   1.000
_cell.length_c   1.000
_cell.angle_alpha   90.00
_cell.angle_beta   90.00
_cell.angle_gamma   90.00
#
_symmetry.space_group_name_H-M   'P 1'
#
loop_
_entity.id
_entity.type
_entity.pdbx_description
1 polymer ?
#
loop_
_entity_poly.entity_id
_entity_poly.type
_entity_poly.pdbx_seq_one_letter_code
_entity_poly.pdbx_strand_id
1 'polypeptide(L)'
;MSTNKNKTTTTNTNTSPAVSSLLNSLSRTSEYLNPNSNSGKTETQGVKDNEEIKEDIETKIRDKLSTLKTSILTSRSTSPIPPQPPQPPPAYLGAHTFPPSPTPPSSLRSLCRSGGHASPTNGLCPTYLQTNLVSLPDSHAFDFLLFCQRNPKCAPIVDVVEKGETNPRHVIKGHADLRTDLPKYNVYENGILTQTDLLDATEIWRDDLVSFLLGCSFTFEAALVEEGFSIRNVEEKKNVSMYRTNLKTRDAGVFKDINYVVSMRPFKAVDVVKVVEITRRYPNAHGAPIHVGSPSQIGIDDITQPDFGDYCEVKPDEVCVFWACGVTTAEAVKGAKIEFAVTHKPGCMFVTDIKM
;
A
#
# COMPACT_ATOMS: atom_id res chain seq x y z
N MET A 1 -53.13 -6.75 28.11
CA MET A 1 -52.32 -6.66 29.34
C MET A 1 -51.65 -8.00 29.58
N SER A 2 -50.36 -8.13 29.29
CA SER A 2 -49.41 -8.80 30.17
C SER A 2 -48.00 -8.65 29.60
N THR A 3 -47.12 -8.22 30.48
CA THR A 3 -45.70 -7.92 30.33
C THR A 3 -44.88 -9.17 30.06
N ASN A 4 -43.81 -9.07 29.25
CA ASN A 4 -42.54 -9.67 29.67
C ASN A 4 -41.29 -9.01 29.05
N LYS A 5 -40.28 -8.87 29.91
CA LYS A 5 -38.98 -8.22 29.73
C LYS A 5 -38.09 -8.99 28.74
N ASN A 6 -37.19 -8.29 28.03
CA ASN A 6 -35.90 -8.88 27.68
C ASN A 6 -34.77 -7.83 27.53
N LYS A 7 -33.90 -7.87 28.55
CA LYS A 7 -32.43 -7.70 28.58
C LYS A 7 -31.76 -6.77 27.54
N THR A 8 -31.36 -5.61 28.05
CA THR A 8 -30.11 -4.92 27.71
C THR A 8 -28.92 -5.86 27.90
N THR A 9 -28.12 -6.07 26.86
CA THR A 9 -26.79 -6.70 26.98
C THR A 9 -25.76 -5.73 26.43
N THR A 10 -25.13 -4.99 27.34
CA THR A 10 -23.88 -4.26 27.12
C THR A 10 -22.77 -5.24 26.76
N THR A 11 -22.22 -5.15 25.55
CA THR A 11 -20.97 -5.84 25.18
C THR A 11 -19.79 -4.97 25.58
N ASN A 12 -19.04 -5.47 26.55
CA ASN A 12 -17.88 -4.85 27.17
C ASN A 12 -16.65 -5.14 26.28
N THR A 13 -16.10 -4.13 25.62
CA THR A 13 -14.87 -4.23 24.81
C THR A 13 -13.64 -4.05 25.70
N ASN A 14 -13.28 -5.08 26.47
CA ASN A 14 -12.01 -5.11 27.19
C ASN A 14 -10.85 -5.38 26.22
N THR A 15 -10.30 -4.31 25.64
CA THR A 15 -8.94 -4.36 25.08
C THR A 15 -7.94 -4.33 26.23
N SER A 16 -6.93 -5.21 26.20
CA SER A 16 -5.89 -5.26 27.22
C SER A 16 -5.18 -3.90 27.36
N PRO A 17 -4.94 -3.37 28.58
CA PRO A 17 -4.26 -2.09 28.81
C PRO A 17 -2.91 -1.97 28.11
N ALA A 18 -2.23 -3.11 27.87
CA ALA A 18 -0.97 -3.17 27.14
C ALA A 18 -1.12 -2.82 25.64
N VAL A 19 -2.25 -3.18 25.02
CA VAL A 19 -2.54 -2.89 23.60
C VAL A 19 -2.90 -1.42 23.43
N SER A 20 -3.71 -0.86 24.35
CA SER A 20 -4.00 0.58 24.38
C SER A 20 -2.73 1.43 24.56
N SER A 21 -1.79 0.98 25.39
CA SER A 21 -0.50 1.68 25.60
C SER A 21 0.41 1.64 24.36
N LEU A 22 0.38 0.56 23.58
CA LEU A 22 1.18 0.43 22.36
C LEU A 22 0.59 1.25 21.20
N LEU A 23 -0.74 1.28 21.08
CA LEU A 23 -1.45 2.11 20.10
C LEU A 23 -1.20 3.60 20.36
N ASN A 24 -1.26 4.04 21.62
CA ASN A 24 -0.96 5.44 21.99
C ASN A 24 0.51 5.83 21.76
N SER A 25 1.44 4.87 21.86
CA SER A 25 2.86 5.08 21.56
C SER A 25 3.11 5.32 20.06
N LEU A 26 2.36 4.63 19.19
CA LEU A 26 2.46 4.78 17.74
C LEU A 26 1.77 6.04 17.21
N SER A 27 0.74 6.54 17.89
CA SER A 27 0.09 7.82 17.53
C SER A 27 0.96 9.05 17.83
N ARG A 28 1.77 9.01 18.90
CA ARG A 28 2.64 10.13 19.31
C ARG A 28 3.89 10.29 18.44
N THR A 29 4.28 9.28 17.67
CA THR A 29 5.34 9.44 16.66
C THR A 29 4.95 10.34 15.49
N SER A 30 3.67 10.73 15.35
CA SER A 30 3.26 11.71 14.33
C SER A 30 3.51 13.17 14.72
N GLU A 31 3.68 13.48 16.01
CA GLU A 31 3.95 14.86 16.49
C GLU A 31 5.39 15.32 16.26
N TYR A 32 6.34 14.39 16.03
CA TYR A 32 7.75 14.72 15.77
C TYR A 32 8.05 15.12 14.30
N LEU A 33 7.02 15.25 13.46
CA LEU A 33 7.15 15.65 12.05
C LEU A 33 6.78 17.13 11.77
N ASN A 34 6.64 17.96 12.81
CA ASN A 34 6.32 19.38 12.66
C ASN A 34 7.54 20.27 13.02
N PRO A 35 8.33 20.80 12.06
CA PRO A 35 9.53 21.57 12.36
C PRO A 35 9.26 23.01 12.84
N ASN A 36 8.00 23.46 12.88
CA ASN A 36 7.69 24.85 13.15
C ASN A 36 7.29 25.09 14.61
N SER A 37 8.23 24.95 15.54
CA SER A 37 8.19 25.67 16.83
C SER A 37 9.52 25.61 17.58
N ASN A 38 10.55 26.30 17.09
CA ASN A 38 11.51 27.00 17.98
C ASN A 38 12.47 27.86 17.16
N SER A 39 12.22 29.16 17.14
CA SER A 39 13.20 30.16 16.76
C SER A 39 14.18 30.36 17.93
N GLY A 40 15.48 30.18 17.68
CA GLY A 40 16.53 30.78 18.51
C GLY A 40 17.55 29.85 19.19
N LYS A 41 18.07 28.81 18.52
CA LYS A 41 19.31 28.13 18.96
C LYS A 41 20.24 27.85 17.78
N THR A 42 21.51 28.17 17.93
CA THR A 42 22.57 27.96 16.92
C THR A 42 22.78 26.48 16.59
N GLU A 43 23.04 26.18 15.31
CA GLU A 43 23.05 24.83 14.68
C GLU A 43 23.88 23.76 15.41
N THR A 44 24.92 24.13 16.14
CA THR A 44 25.79 23.19 16.87
C THR A 44 25.22 22.70 18.20
N GLN A 45 24.26 23.41 18.80
CA GLN A 45 23.61 23.00 20.06
C GLN A 45 22.41 22.07 19.80
N GLY A 46 21.66 22.30 18.71
CA GLY A 46 20.50 21.48 18.35
C GLY A 46 20.84 20.06 17.86
N VAL A 47 22.07 19.82 17.42
CA VAL A 47 22.54 18.48 17.02
C VAL A 47 22.91 17.63 18.24
N LYS A 48 23.56 18.22 19.27
CA LYS A 48 23.88 17.52 20.52
C LYS A 48 22.63 17.19 21.33
N ASP A 49 21.70 18.13 21.43
CA ASP A 49 20.44 17.92 22.14
C ASP A 49 19.60 16.79 21.48
N ASN A 50 19.68 16.61 20.15
CA ASN A 50 18.97 15.53 19.43
C ASN A 50 19.61 14.15 19.58
N GLU A 51 20.94 14.04 19.66
CA GLU A 51 21.58 12.74 19.91
C GLU A 51 21.34 12.25 21.34
N GLU A 52 21.35 13.15 22.32
CA GLU A 52 21.09 12.83 23.72
C GLU A 52 19.62 12.40 23.94
N ILE A 53 18.66 13.04 23.25
CA ILE A 53 17.26 12.63 23.24
C ILE A 53 17.08 11.26 22.57
N LYS A 54 17.81 11.00 21.48
CA LYS A 54 17.75 9.70 20.77
C LYS A 54 18.28 8.57 21.65
N GLU A 55 19.40 8.79 22.34
CA GLU A 55 20.01 7.80 23.23
C GLU A 55 19.13 7.51 24.47
N ASP A 56 18.46 8.51 25.02
CA ASP A 56 17.50 8.36 26.11
C ASP A 56 16.23 7.57 25.66
N ILE A 57 15.73 7.83 24.45
CA ILE A 57 14.61 7.05 23.88
C ILE A 57 15.01 5.60 23.63
N GLU A 58 16.18 5.35 23.03
CA GLU A 58 16.68 4.00 22.77
C GLU A 58 16.90 3.20 24.06
N THR A 59 17.39 3.86 25.11
CA THR A 59 17.58 3.26 26.43
C THR A 59 16.23 2.91 27.08
N LYS A 60 15.25 3.83 27.05
CA LYS A 60 13.89 3.59 27.57
C LYS A 60 13.16 2.46 26.82
N ILE A 61 13.37 2.33 25.52
CA ILE A 61 12.81 1.22 24.72
C ILE A 61 13.46 -0.11 25.12
N ARG A 62 14.79 -0.13 25.29
CA ARG A 62 15.54 -1.32 25.69
C ARG A 62 15.11 -1.83 27.07
N ASP A 63 14.92 -0.93 28.03
CA ASP A 63 14.49 -1.28 29.39
C ASP A 63 13.05 -1.77 29.45
N LYS A 64 12.15 -1.19 28.64
CA LYS A 64 10.78 -1.71 28.51
C LYS A 64 10.75 -3.10 27.86
N LEU A 65 11.55 -3.34 26.83
CA LEU A 65 11.65 -4.67 26.19
C LEU A 65 12.26 -5.73 27.13
N SER A 66 13.24 -5.34 27.94
CA SER A 66 13.83 -6.16 29.02
C SER A 66 12.76 -6.55 30.05
N THR A 67 11.98 -5.58 30.52
CA THR A 67 10.92 -5.79 31.51
C THR A 67 9.82 -6.69 30.96
N LEU A 68 9.45 -6.52 29.68
CA LEU A 68 8.44 -7.35 29.01
C LEU A 68 8.92 -8.80 28.84
N LYS A 69 10.19 -9.01 28.48
CA LYS A 69 10.80 -10.35 28.38
C LYS A 69 10.80 -11.07 29.72
N THR A 70 11.18 -10.38 30.79
CA THR A 70 11.18 -10.94 32.15
C THR A 70 9.76 -11.31 32.59
N SER A 71 8.78 -10.46 32.30
CA SER A 71 7.38 -10.71 32.65
C SER A 71 6.77 -11.91 31.91
N ILE A 72 7.17 -12.14 30.65
CA ILE A 72 6.75 -13.31 29.83
C ILE A 72 7.43 -14.60 30.32
N LEU A 73 8.68 -14.51 30.78
CA LEU A 73 9.42 -15.65 31.33
C LEU A 73 8.86 -16.10 32.69
N THR A 74 8.36 -15.18 33.52
CA THR A 74 7.74 -15.49 34.81
C THR A 74 6.32 -16.07 34.70
N SER A 75 5.64 -15.95 33.55
CA SER A 75 4.26 -16.45 33.37
C SER A 75 4.15 -17.84 32.75
N ARG A 76 5.27 -18.53 32.47
CA ARG A 76 5.29 -19.90 31.94
C ARG A 76 5.83 -20.89 32.98
N SER A 77 4.97 -21.28 33.92
CA SER A 77 5.13 -22.52 34.69
C SER A 77 4.06 -23.52 34.25
N THR A 78 4.23 -24.10 33.07
CA THR A 78 3.62 -25.38 32.68
C THR A 78 4.62 -26.12 31.79
N SER A 79 4.85 -27.40 32.10
CA SER A 79 5.88 -28.29 31.54
C SER A 79 6.06 -28.22 30.01
N PRO A 80 7.29 -28.40 29.49
CA PRO A 80 7.56 -28.30 28.07
C PRO A 80 7.01 -29.51 27.31
N ILE A 81 6.07 -29.27 26.41
CA ILE A 81 5.73 -30.21 25.32
C ILE A 81 6.90 -30.17 24.33
N PRO A 82 7.49 -31.31 23.94
CA PRO A 82 8.57 -31.34 22.95
C PRO A 82 8.08 -30.73 21.63
N PRO A 83 8.92 -29.93 20.93
CA PRO A 83 8.53 -29.32 19.67
C PRO A 83 8.22 -30.42 18.66
N GLN A 84 6.99 -30.44 18.14
CA GLN A 84 6.71 -31.27 16.97
C GLN A 84 7.51 -30.72 15.79
N PRO A 85 8.12 -31.59 14.97
CA PRO A 85 8.75 -31.16 13.73
C PRO A 85 7.72 -30.41 12.87
N PRO A 86 8.12 -29.32 12.19
CA PRO A 86 7.21 -28.55 11.35
C PRO A 86 6.57 -29.52 10.35
N GLN A 87 5.25 -29.65 10.43
CA GLN A 87 4.50 -30.37 9.43
C GLN A 87 4.72 -29.64 8.10
N PRO A 88 5.11 -30.34 7.02
CA PRO A 88 5.15 -29.71 5.70
C PRO A 88 3.75 -29.11 5.44
N PRO A 89 3.68 -27.91 4.84
CA PRO A 89 2.39 -27.29 4.55
C PRO A 89 1.54 -28.29 3.75
N PRO A 90 0.23 -28.39 4.03
CA PRO A 90 -0.66 -29.22 3.24
C PRO A 90 -0.50 -28.83 1.77
N ALA A 91 -0.34 -29.83 0.91
CA ALA A 91 -0.21 -29.61 -0.53
C ALA A 91 -1.37 -28.73 -1.01
N TYR A 92 -1.06 -27.51 -1.45
CA TYR A 92 -2.00 -26.56 -2.02
C TYR A 92 -2.63 -27.19 -3.27
N LEU A 93 -3.83 -27.74 -3.12
CA LEU A 93 -4.68 -28.23 -4.20
C LEU A 93 -5.86 -27.27 -4.35
N GLY A 94 -5.69 -26.23 -5.17
CA GLY A 94 -6.74 -25.25 -5.43
C GLY A 94 -6.33 -24.00 -6.23
N ALA A 95 -6.05 -24.19 -7.53
CA ALA A 95 -6.18 -23.19 -8.61
C ALA A 95 -5.40 -21.85 -8.53
N HIS A 96 -4.08 -21.93 -8.47
CA HIS A 96 -3.20 -21.23 -9.42
C HIS A 96 -2.08 -22.22 -9.77
N THR A 97 -2.28 -23.05 -10.78
CA THR A 97 -1.13 -23.64 -11.46
C THR A 97 -0.40 -22.47 -12.10
N PHE A 98 0.68 -21.99 -11.47
CA PHE A 98 1.62 -21.12 -12.16
C PHE A 98 1.95 -21.77 -13.52
N PRO A 99 1.85 -21.05 -14.65
CA PRO A 99 2.14 -21.64 -15.94
C PRO A 99 3.55 -22.29 -15.90
N PRO A 100 3.77 -23.39 -16.65
CA PRO A 100 4.96 -24.25 -16.52
C PRO A 100 6.30 -23.60 -16.97
N SER A 101 6.33 -22.27 -17.10
CA SER A 101 7.52 -21.43 -17.13
C SER A 101 7.07 -20.00 -16.77
N PRO A 102 7.78 -19.24 -15.90
CA PRO A 102 7.41 -17.87 -15.62
C PRO A 102 7.45 -17.07 -16.93
N THR A 103 6.31 -16.53 -17.37
CA THR A 103 6.24 -15.65 -18.54
C THR A 103 7.26 -14.53 -18.36
N PRO A 104 8.27 -14.40 -19.25
CA PRO A 104 9.20 -13.28 -19.19
C PRO A 104 8.43 -11.95 -19.30
N PRO A 105 8.82 -10.90 -18.56
CA PRO A 105 8.15 -9.59 -18.65
C PRO A 105 8.02 -9.08 -20.09
N SER A 106 9.06 -9.28 -20.91
CA SER A 106 9.04 -8.93 -22.33
C SER A 106 7.96 -9.66 -23.14
N SER A 107 7.70 -10.93 -22.84
CA SER A 107 6.62 -11.71 -23.48
C SER A 107 5.24 -11.20 -23.09
N LEU A 108 5.04 -10.84 -21.83
CA LEU A 108 3.78 -10.24 -21.38
C LEU A 108 3.56 -8.88 -22.05
N ARG A 109 4.56 -7.99 -22.06
CA ARG A 109 4.49 -6.70 -22.77
C ARG A 109 4.16 -6.88 -24.26
N SER A 110 4.77 -7.89 -24.90
CA SER A 110 4.47 -8.22 -26.31
C SER A 110 3.02 -8.69 -26.51
N LEU A 111 2.48 -9.47 -25.57
CA LEU A 111 1.07 -9.90 -25.60
C LEU A 111 0.11 -8.73 -25.38
N CYS A 112 0.41 -7.80 -24.47
CA CYS A 112 -0.37 -6.58 -24.29
C CYS A 112 -0.37 -5.76 -25.60
N ARG A 113 0.81 -5.53 -26.18
CA ARG A 113 0.99 -4.77 -27.42
C ARG A 113 0.21 -5.33 -28.60
N SER A 114 0.11 -6.64 -28.72
CA SER A 114 -0.66 -7.28 -29.78
C SER A 114 -2.16 -7.40 -29.47
N GLY A 115 -2.64 -6.85 -28.35
CA GLY A 115 -4.01 -7.04 -27.85
C GLY A 115 -4.32 -8.47 -27.37
N GLY A 116 -3.30 -9.33 -27.25
CA GLY A 116 -3.44 -10.72 -26.83
C GLY A 116 -3.62 -10.90 -25.31
N HIS A 117 -3.37 -9.86 -24.51
CA HIS A 117 -3.61 -9.85 -23.08
C HIS A 117 -4.34 -8.57 -22.64
N ALA A 118 -5.58 -8.72 -22.15
CA ALA A 118 -6.46 -7.62 -21.74
C ALA A 118 -7.10 -7.85 -20.35
N SER A 119 -6.49 -8.70 -19.53
CA SER A 119 -6.95 -9.08 -18.19
C SER A 119 -6.03 -8.50 -17.10
N PRO A 120 -6.37 -8.65 -15.81
CA PRO A 120 -5.47 -8.24 -14.74
C PRO A 120 -4.10 -8.93 -14.78
N THR A 121 -3.03 -8.23 -14.38
CA THR A 121 -1.64 -8.74 -14.40
C THR A 121 -1.21 -9.39 -13.09
N ASN A 122 -2.11 -9.50 -12.11
CA ASN A 122 -1.87 -10.15 -10.83
C ASN A 122 -1.36 -11.59 -11.01
N GLY A 123 -0.27 -11.94 -10.33
CA GLY A 123 0.33 -13.29 -10.40
C GLY A 123 1.11 -13.59 -11.69
N LEU A 124 1.11 -12.68 -12.67
CA LEU A 124 1.95 -12.80 -13.86
C LEU A 124 3.36 -12.27 -13.59
N CYS A 125 4.33 -12.83 -14.32
CA CYS A 125 5.75 -12.47 -14.20
C CYS A 125 6.19 -12.43 -12.73
N PRO A 126 6.02 -13.54 -11.97
CA PRO A 126 6.36 -13.53 -10.55
C PRO A 126 7.82 -13.09 -10.36
N THR A 127 8.11 -12.41 -9.25
CA THR A 127 9.42 -11.78 -8.91
C THR A 127 9.79 -10.50 -9.67
N TYR A 128 9.00 -10.06 -10.65
CA TYR A 128 9.23 -8.78 -11.33
C TYR A 128 8.33 -7.67 -10.81
N LEU A 129 8.89 -6.48 -10.67
CA LEU A 129 8.16 -5.31 -10.18
C LEU A 129 7.12 -4.87 -11.22
N GLN A 130 5.87 -4.78 -10.77
CA GLN A 130 4.77 -4.20 -11.52
C GLN A 130 4.50 -2.78 -11.04
N THR A 131 4.26 -1.87 -11.97
CA THR A 131 4.08 -0.44 -11.69
C THR A 131 2.73 0.05 -12.18
N ASN A 132 2.13 0.93 -11.39
CA ASN A 132 1.08 1.83 -11.84
C ASN A 132 1.67 2.82 -12.85
N LEU A 133 0.83 3.31 -13.77
CA LEU A 133 1.17 4.37 -14.72
C LEU A 133 0.30 5.61 -14.48
N VAL A 134 0.93 6.79 -14.48
CA VAL A 134 0.30 8.10 -14.64
C VAL A 134 1.10 8.92 -15.64
N SER A 135 0.50 9.30 -16.76
CA SER A 135 1.06 10.22 -17.75
C SER A 135 0.23 11.50 -17.78
N LEU A 136 0.88 12.65 -17.68
CA LEU A 136 0.21 13.95 -17.68
C LEU A 136 1.07 15.03 -18.36
N PRO A 137 0.49 16.16 -18.80
CA PRO A 137 1.23 17.23 -19.44
C PRO A 137 2.41 17.73 -18.59
N ASP A 138 3.50 18.06 -19.26
CA ASP A 138 4.73 18.67 -18.71
C ASP A 138 4.45 19.86 -17.78
N SER A 139 3.42 20.66 -18.09
CA SER A 139 2.98 21.78 -17.25
C SER A 139 2.54 21.37 -15.83
N HIS A 140 2.16 20.11 -15.62
CA HIS A 140 1.78 19.53 -14.33
C HIS A 140 2.81 18.54 -13.79
N ALA A 141 3.85 18.18 -14.57
CA ALA A 141 4.82 17.15 -14.22
C ALA A 141 5.65 17.49 -12.99
N PHE A 142 6.08 18.75 -12.85
CA PHE A 142 6.85 19.19 -11.68
C PHE A 142 6.00 19.10 -10.40
N ASP A 143 4.75 19.56 -10.45
CA ASP A 143 3.83 19.51 -9.32
C ASP A 143 3.54 18.07 -8.90
N PHE A 144 3.40 17.16 -9.87
CA PHE A 144 3.17 15.74 -9.61
C PHE A 144 4.42 15.05 -9.05
N LEU A 145 5.60 15.36 -9.57
CA LEU A 145 6.87 14.88 -9.03
C LEU A 145 7.04 15.30 -7.57
N LEU A 146 6.73 16.57 -7.25
CA LEU A 146 6.76 17.08 -5.88
C LEU A 146 5.68 16.41 -5.01
N PHE A 147 4.49 16.16 -5.56
CA PHE A 147 3.43 15.40 -4.89
C PHE A 147 3.91 14.00 -4.51
N CYS A 148 4.52 13.26 -5.45
CA CYS A 148 5.06 11.94 -5.19
C CYS A 148 6.20 11.96 -4.15
N GLN A 149 7.12 12.92 -4.26
CA GLN A 149 8.22 13.10 -3.32
C GLN A 149 7.72 13.37 -1.90
N ARG A 150 6.64 14.15 -1.74
CA ARG A 150 6.04 14.45 -0.43
C ARG A 150 5.19 13.29 0.10
N ASN A 151 4.67 12.44 -0.79
CA ASN A 151 3.74 11.35 -0.47
C ASN A 151 4.24 9.97 -0.94
N PRO A 152 5.47 9.54 -0.58
CA PRO A 152 6.10 8.35 -1.15
C PRO A 152 5.38 7.04 -0.81
N LYS A 153 4.55 7.02 0.25
CA LYS A 153 3.76 5.83 0.61
C LYS A 153 2.66 5.51 -0.40
N CYS A 154 1.95 6.51 -0.93
CA CYS A 154 0.91 6.27 -1.95
C CYS A 154 1.42 6.41 -3.38
N ALA A 155 2.52 7.14 -3.57
CA ALA A 155 3.11 7.40 -4.88
C ALA A 155 4.64 7.16 -4.88
N PRO A 156 5.09 5.92 -4.61
CA PRO A 156 6.50 5.59 -4.66
C PRO A 156 6.98 5.62 -6.11
N ILE A 157 7.82 6.58 -6.48
CA ILE A 157 8.36 6.66 -7.84
C ILE A 157 9.34 5.51 -8.07
N VAL A 158 9.13 4.81 -9.19
CA VAL A 158 10.02 3.78 -9.71
C VAL A 158 10.79 4.30 -10.92
N ASP A 159 10.11 5.01 -11.81
CA ASP A 159 10.75 5.70 -12.96
C ASP A 159 9.95 6.95 -13.36
N VAL A 160 10.64 7.88 -14.02
CA VAL A 160 10.04 9.04 -14.69
C VAL A 160 10.55 9.07 -16.12
N VAL A 161 9.64 8.89 -17.08
CA VAL A 161 9.94 8.93 -18.51
C VAL A 161 9.80 10.36 -18.99
N GLU A 162 10.82 10.85 -19.71
CA GLU A 162 10.89 12.24 -20.13
C GLU A 162 9.73 12.64 -21.07
N LYS A 163 9.52 13.95 -21.18
CA LYS A 163 8.50 14.54 -22.04
C LYS A 163 8.54 13.97 -23.47
N GLY A 164 7.42 13.39 -23.91
CA GLY A 164 7.26 12.83 -25.25
C GLY A 164 7.94 11.47 -25.49
N GLU A 165 8.72 10.99 -24.51
CA GLU A 165 9.32 9.66 -24.57
C GLU A 165 8.31 8.60 -24.08
N THR A 166 8.39 7.40 -24.63
CA THR A 166 7.47 6.31 -24.32
C THR A 166 8.16 5.07 -23.76
N ASN A 167 9.50 5.04 -23.78
CA ASN A 167 10.30 3.91 -23.32
C ASN A 167 10.90 4.19 -21.94
N PRO A 168 10.50 3.45 -20.88
CA PRO A 168 11.03 3.62 -19.53
C PRO A 168 12.39 2.91 -19.38
N ARG A 169 13.42 3.54 -19.98
CA ARG A 169 14.77 2.99 -20.18
C ARG A 169 15.50 2.58 -18.89
N HIS A 170 15.11 3.10 -17.73
CA HIS A 170 15.77 2.80 -16.46
C HIS A 170 15.29 1.49 -15.82
N VAL A 171 14.13 1.00 -16.24
CA VAL A 171 13.49 -0.19 -15.64
C VAL A 171 13.28 -1.32 -16.65
N ILE A 172 13.77 -1.14 -17.88
CA ILE A 172 13.67 -2.09 -18.99
C ILE A 172 15.06 -2.36 -19.58
N LYS A 173 15.36 -3.64 -19.85
CA LYS A 173 16.64 -4.09 -20.43
C LYS A 173 16.67 -4.07 -21.96
N GLY A 174 15.53 -3.82 -22.60
CA GLY A 174 15.36 -3.76 -24.05
C GLY A 174 14.43 -2.61 -24.46
N HIS A 175 13.53 -2.88 -25.39
CA HIS A 175 12.51 -1.92 -25.81
C HIS A 175 11.17 -2.21 -25.13
N ALA A 176 10.55 -1.16 -24.60
CA ALA A 176 9.16 -1.14 -24.20
C ALA A 176 8.50 0.16 -24.71
N ASP A 177 7.19 0.13 -24.81
CA ASP A 177 6.38 1.29 -25.20
C ASP A 177 5.16 1.40 -24.28
N LEU A 178 5.14 2.44 -23.43
CA LEU A 178 4.06 2.68 -22.47
C LEU A 178 2.69 2.92 -23.11
N ARG A 179 2.62 3.13 -24.42
CA ARG A 179 1.35 3.30 -25.15
C ARG A 179 0.64 1.97 -25.41
N THR A 180 1.37 0.87 -25.43
CA THR A 180 0.85 -0.44 -25.89
C THR A 180 1.20 -1.60 -24.96
N ASP A 181 2.20 -1.46 -24.08
CA ASP A 181 2.72 -2.59 -23.30
C ASP A 181 1.96 -2.85 -21.98
N LEU A 182 0.90 -2.10 -21.70
CA LEU A 182 -0.05 -2.39 -20.62
C LEU A 182 -1.32 -3.03 -21.17
N PRO A 183 -2.03 -3.87 -20.39
CA PRO A 183 -3.25 -4.51 -20.88
C PRO A 183 -4.37 -3.51 -21.18
N LYS A 184 -4.53 -2.47 -20.33
CA LYS A 184 -5.62 -1.51 -20.41
C LYS A 184 -5.27 -0.13 -19.85
N TYR A 185 -5.83 0.91 -20.47
CA TYR A 185 -5.67 2.31 -20.07
C TYR A 185 -7.01 2.99 -19.71
N ASN A 186 -6.88 4.04 -18.92
CA ASN A 186 -7.92 5.03 -18.63
C ASN A 186 -7.45 6.41 -19.07
N VAL A 187 -8.38 7.25 -19.52
CA VAL A 187 -8.14 8.64 -19.92
C VAL A 187 -8.99 9.55 -19.09
N TYR A 188 -8.36 10.59 -18.55
CA TYR A 188 -9.01 11.64 -17.78
C TYR A 188 -8.89 12.97 -18.51
N GLU A 189 -9.98 13.70 -18.60
CA GLU A 189 -10.01 15.07 -19.08
C GLU A 189 -10.64 15.97 -18.01
N ASN A 190 -9.92 17.02 -17.60
CA ASN A 190 -10.33 17.91 -16.51
C ASN A 190 -10.69 17.15 -15.22
N GLY A 191 -9.98 16.06 -14.93
CA GLY A 191 -10.25 15.15 -13.80
C GLY A 191 -11.46 14.23 -13.96
N ILE A 192 -12.11 14.17 -15.13
CA ILE A 192 -13.24 13.29 -15.42
C ILE A 192 -12.76 12.11 -16.25
N LEU A 193 -13.11 10.87 -15.87
CA LEU A 193 -12.82 9.67 -16.67
C LEU A 193 -13.65 9.71 -17.95
N THR A 194 -13.01 9.94 -19.10
CA THR A 194 -13.67 10.06 -20.41
C THR A 194 -13.56 8.78 -21.23
N GLN A 195 -12.49 8.01 -21.05
CA GLN A 195 -12.29 6.72 -21.73
C GLN A 195 -11.73 5.68 -20.75
N THR A 196 -12.13 4.42 -20.90
CA THR A 196 -11.71 3.27 -20.08
C THR A 196 -11.57 2.04 -20.96
N ASP A 197 -10.81 1.05 -20.50
CA ASP A 197 -10.64 -0.24 -21.18
C ASP A 197 -9.97 -0.16 -22.56
N LEU A 198 -9.25 0.93 -22.85
CA LEU A 198 -8.46 1.05 -24.06
C LEU A 198 -7.32 0.04 -24.03
N LEU A 199 -7.13 -0.73 -25.11
CA LEU A 199 -6.01 -1.67 -25.24
C LEU A 199 -4.74 -1.00 -25.80
N ASP A 200 -4.91 0.16 -26.42
CA ASP A 200 -3.85 0.93 -27.08
C ASP A 200 -4.10 2.42 -26.80
N ALA A 201 -3.06 3.11 -26.35
CA ALA A 201 -3.09 4.53 -26.04
C ALA A 201 -2.30 5.37 -27.06
N THR A 202 -1.87 4.80 -28.19
CA THR A 202 -1.00 5.47 -29.18
C THR A 202 -1.65 6.73 -29.77
N GLU A 203 -2.91 6.64 -30.19
CA GLU A 203 -3.64 7.75 -30.83
C GLU A 203 -3.91 8.93 -29.89
N ILE A 204 -3.90 8.68 -28.58
CA ILE A 204 -4.19 9.69 -27.55
C ILE A 204 -2.92 10.20 -26.85
N TRP A 205 -1.75 9.61 -27.13
CA TRP A 205 -0.52 9.97 -26.46
C TRP A 205 0.04 11.26 -27.04
N ARG A 206 0.00 12.33 -26.25
CA ARG A 206 0.53 13.65 -26.65
C ARG A 206 2.05 13.70 -26.47
N ASP A 207 2.72 14.52 -27.28
CA ASP A 207 4.17 14.74 -27.21
C ASP A 207 4.60 15.55 -25.97
N ASP A 208 3.65 16.16 -25.25
CA ASP A 208 3.91 16.93 -24.04
C ASP A 208 3.75 16.12 -22.75
N LEU A 209 3.47 14.82 -22.82
CA LEU A 209 3.28 13.99 -21.63
C LEU A 209 4.61 13.60 -21.00
N VAL A 210 4.66 13.67 -19.68
CA VAL A 210 5.68 13.05 -18.82
C VAL A 210 5.01 11.86 -18.13
N SER A 211 5.65 10.69 -18.15
CA SER A 211 5.08 9.46 -17.57
C SER A 211 5.78 9.06 -16.28
N PHE A 212 4.98 8.75 -15.27
CA PHE A 212 5.43 8.32 -13.96
C PHE A 212 5.07 6.85 -13.78
N LEU A 213 6.08 6.01 -13.57
CA LEU A 213 5.90 4.64 -13.13
C LEU A 213 5.99 4.61 -11.61
N LEU A 214 4.91 4.16 -10.97
CA LEU A 214 4.79 4.16 -9.51
C LEU A 214 4.70 2.72 -9.00
N GLY A 215 5.45 2.40 -7.96
CA GLY A 215 5.45 1.08 -7.34
C GLY A 215 4.08 0.68 -6.81
N CYS A 216 3.87 -0.63 -6.69
CA CYS A 216 2.58 -1.22 -6.34
C CYS A 216 2.71 -2.25 -5.19
N SER A 217 1.62 -2.46 -4.43
CA SER A 217 1.54 -3.36 -3.28
C SER A 217 1.82 -4.83 -3.57
N PHE A 218 1.73 -5.30 -4.82
CA PHE A 218 1.86 -6.74 -5.11
C PHE A 218 3.19 -7.34 -4.62
N THR A 219 4.22 -6.51 -4.46
CA THR A 219 5.52 -6.91 -3.93
C THR A 219 5.46 -7.43 -2.50
N PHE A 220 4.76 -6.76 -1.57
CA PHE A 220 4.76 -7.20 -0.17
C PHE A 220 3.82 -8.38 0.07
N GLU A 221 2.81 -8.57 -0.80
CA GLU A 221 1.90 -9.71 -0.69
C GLU A 221 2.65 -11.03 -0.84
N ALA A 222 3.57 -11.11 -1.81
CA ALA A 222 4.44 -12.27 -1.99
C ALA A 222 5.27 -12.56 -0.73
N ALA A 223 5.89 -11.52 -0.15
CA ALA A 223 6.69 -11.66 1.06
C ALA A 223 5.86 -12.10 2.29
N LEU A 224 4.61 -11.64 2.41
CA LEU A 224 3.70 -12.09 3.47
C LEU A 224 3.34 -13.58 3.29
N VAL A 225 3.04 -14.01 2.06
CA VAL A 225 2.71 -15.40 1.75
C VAL A 225 3.91 -16.32 2.00
N GLU A 226 5.12 -15.92 1.63
CA GLU A 226 6.36 -16.67 1.90
C GLU A 226 6.62 -16.88 3.40
N GLU A 227 6.24 -15.90 4.22
CA GLU A 227 6.31 -15.99 5.70
C GLU A 227 5.10 -16.73 6.30
N GLY A 228 4.22 -17.30 5.48
CA GLY A 228 3.09 -18.14 5.88
C GLY A 228 1.81 -17.37 6.24
N PHE A 229 1.74 -16.07 5.96
CA PHE A 229 0.51 -15.31 6.15
C PHE A 229 -0.45 -15.56 4.99
N SER A 230 -1.73 -15.74 5.33
CA SER A 230 -2.77 -15.75 4.32
C SER A 230 -3.32 -14.35 4.07
N ILE A 231 -3.73 -14.09 2.83
CA ILE A 231 -4.22 -12.79 2.39
C ILE A 231 -5.69 -12.95 2.02
N ARG A 232 -6.58 -12.28 2.77
CA ARG A 232 -8.03 -12.57 2.69
C ARG A 232 -8.63 -12.41 1.31
N ASN A 233 -8.30 -11.31 0.61
CA ASN A 233 -8.84 -11.09 -0.73
C ASN A 233 -8.38 -12.17 -1.73
N VAL A 234 -7.20 -12.75 -1.53
CA VAL A 234 -6.70 -13.87 -2.34
C VAL A 234 -7.47 -15.15 -2.02
N GLU A 235 -7.64 -15.47 -0.73
CA GLU A 235 -8.44 -16.64 -0.29
C GLU A 235 -9.88 -16.59 -0.81
N GLU A 236 -10.49 -15.42 -0.78
CA GLU A 236 -11.87 -15.19 -1.24
C GLU A 236 -12.01 -14.95 -2.74
N LYS A 237 -10.90 -14.92 -3.50
CA LYS A 237 -10.86 -14.62 -4.94
C LYS A 237 -11.53 -13.28 -5.29
N LYS A 238 -11.23 -12.27 -4.49
CA LYS A 238 -11.78 -10.91 -4.55
C LYS A 238 -10.70 -9.87 -4.85
N ASN A 239 -11.11 -8.73 -5.39
CA ASN A 239 -10.24 -7.57 -5.41
C ASN A 239 -10.07 -7.04 -3.99
N VAL A 240 -8.89 -6.49 -3.70
CA VAL A 240 -8.61 -5.92 -2.37
C VAL A 240 -9.60 -4.78 -2.05
N SER A 241 -10.11 -4.75 -0.83
CA SER A 241 -10.99 -3.69 -0.36
C SER A 241 -10.21 -2.39 -0.23
N MET A 242 -10.68 -1.33 -0.88
CA MET A 242 -10.04 -0.01 -0.84
C MET A 242 -11.03 1.08 -0.45
N TYR A 243 -10.56 2.05 0.34
CA TYR A 243 -11.39 3.07 0.96
C TYR A 243 -10.75 4.43 0.85
N ARG A 244 -11.56 5.46 0.59
CA ARG A 244 -11.20 6.86 0.81
C ARG A 244 -11.19 7.12 2.30
N THR A 245 -10.14 7.77 2.76
CA THR A 245 -9.99 8.13 4.17
C THR A 245 -10.27 9.62 4.39
N ASN A 246 -10.29 10.05 5.65
CA ASN A 246 -10.17 11.46 6.02
C ASN A 246 -8.70 11.91 6.21
N LEU A 247 -7.73 11.02 5.99
CA LEU A 247 -6.31 11.34 6.12
C LEU A 247 -5.84 12.12 4.89
N LYS A 248 -5.23 13.28 5.10
CA LYS A 248 -4.73 14.14 4.03
C LYS A 248 -3.34 13.72 3.57
N THR A 249 -3.14 13.75 2.26
CA THR A 249 -1.81 13.81 1.65
C THR A 249 -1.18 15.17 1.92
N ARG A 250 0.12 15.28 1.72
CA ARG A 250 0.83 16.56 1.72
C ARG A 250 0.66 17.22 0.36
N ASP A 251 0.09 18.43 0.34
CA ASP A 251 -0.13 19.21 -0.87
C ASP A 251 1.16 19.45 -1.67
N ALA A 252 1.03 19.60 -2.99
CA ALA A 252 2.09 20.01 -3.89
C ALA A 252 1.50 20.69 -5.14
N GLY A 253 1.79 21.98 -5.32
CA GLY A 253 1.33 22.73 -6.49
C GLY A 253 -0.19 22.68 -6.66
N VAL A 254 -0.67 22.23 -7.82
CA VAL A 254 -2.10 22.02 -8.10
C VAL A 254 -2.74 20.86 -7.33
N PHE A 255 -1.94 19.90 -6.82
CA PHE A 255 -2.43 18.75 -6.06
C PHE A 255 -2.64 19.14 -4.60
N LYS A 256 -3.87 19.55 -4.26
CA LYS A 256 -4.26 20.00 -2.92
C LYS A 256 -5.48 19.27 -2.41
N ASP A 257 -5.58 19.17 -1.09
CA ASP A 257 -6.73 18.62 -0.38
C ASP A 257 -7.07 17.16 -0.75
N ILE A 258 -6.09 16.41 -1.29
CA ILE A 258 -6.27 15.02 -1.68
C ILE A 258 -6.22 14.12 -0.44
N ASN A 259 -7.23 13.27 -0.28
CA ASN A 259 -7.25 12.26 0.76
C ASN A 259 -6.48 11.01 0.32
N TYR A 260 -5.83 10.34 1.26
CA TYR A 260 -5.31 9.00 1.02
C TYR A 260 -6.46 8.04 0.70
N VAL A 261 -6.24 7.23 -0.34
CA VAL A 261 -6.94 5.95 -0.51
C VAL A 261 -6.09 4.86 0.11
N VAL A 262 -6.71 3.99 0.89
CA VAL A 262 -6.05 2.86 1.53
C VAL A 262 -6.57 1.54 1.00
N SER A 263 -5.72 0.53 0.94
CA SER A 263 -6.13 -0.87 0.82
C SER A 263 -6.15 -1.52 2.19
N MET A 264 -7.17 -2.31 2.48
CA MET A 264 -7.37 -2.99 3.76
C MET A 264 -7.17 -4.50 3.61
N ARG A 265 -6.42 -5.09 4.54
CA ARG A 265 -6.37 -6.55 4.72
C ARG A 265 -6.51 -6.89 6.20
N PRO A 266 -7.37 -7.85 6.57
CA PRO A 266 -7.49 -8.30 7.95
C PRO A 266 -6.39 -9.31 8.30
N PHE A 267 -5.84 -9.20 9.49
CA PHE A 267 -4.88 -10.17 10.05
C PHE A 267 -5.22 -10.46 11.51
N LYS A 268 -4.90 -11.65 12.00
CA LYS A 268 -5.06 -11.96 13.43
C LYS A 268 -4.29 -10.95 14.28
N ALA A 269 -4.88 -10.54 15.41
CA ALA A 269 -4.27 -9.52 16.28
C ALA A 269 -2.81 -9.85 16.69
N VAL A 270 -2.51 -11.14 16.87
CA VAL A 270 -1.17 -11.64 17.25
C VAL A 270 -0.12 -11.49 16.14
N ASP A 271 -0.56 -11.41 14.88
CA ASP A 271 0.30 -11.42 13.70
C ASP A 271 0.65 -10.01 13.21
N VAL A 272 -0.14 -9.01 13.59
CA VAL A 272 -0.05 -7.63 13.09
C VAL A 272 1.37 -7.05 13.20
N VAL A 273 2.07 -7.27 14.32
CA VAL A 273 3.42 -6.74 14.51
C VAL A 273 4.40 -7.30 13.47
N LYS A 274 4.32 -8.60 13.18
CA LYS A 274 5.18 -9.27 12.21
C LYS A 274 4.82 -8.84 10.77
N VAL A 275 3.53 -8.69 10.48
CA VAL A 275 3.04 -8.14 9.20
C VAL A 275 3.60 -6.73 8.95
N VAL A 276 3.57 -5.85 9.95
CA VAL A 276 4.17 -4.50 9.87
C VAL A 276 5.69 -4.60 9.65
N GLU A 277 6.38 -5.51 10.34
CA GLU A 277 7.83 -5.67 10.23
C GLU A 277 8.30 -6.21 8.87
N ILE A 278 7.51 -7.07 8.23
CA ILE A 278 7.77 -7.56 6.87
C ILE A 278 7.53 -6.42 5.88
N THR A 279 6.34 -5.83 5.91
CA THR A 279 5.92 -4.85 4.89
C THR A 279 6.75 -3.57 4.91
N ARG A 280 7.24 -3.12 6.07
CA ARG A 280 8.12 -1.92 6.15
C ARG A 280 9.43 -2.04 5.36
N ARG A 281 9.88 -3.26 5.04
CA ARG A 281 11.13 -3.51 4.30
C ARG A 281 11.00 -3.19 2.81
N TYR A 282 9.78 -2.91 2.33
CA TYR A 282 9.47 -2.64 0.93
C TYR A 282 8.94 -1.21 0.73
N PRO A 283 9.76 -0.15 0.95
CA PRO A 283 9.32 1.24 0.87
C PRO A 283 8.82 1.63 -0.53
N ASN A 284 9.32 0.99 -1.58
CA ASN A 284 8.90 1.20 -2.96
C ASN A 284 7.57 0.48 -3.31
N ALA A 285 6.96 -0.22 -2.37
CA ALA A 285 5.69 -0.93 -2.50
C ALA A 285 4.75 -0.59 -1.33
N HIS A 286 4.53 0.71 -1.08
CA HIS A 286 3.75 1.29 0.02
C HIS A 286 4.36 1.17 1.43
N GLY A 287 5.24 0.20 1.67
CA GLY A 287 5.98 0.05 2.92
C GLY A 287 5.09 -0.28 4.12
N ALA A 288 5.38 0.34 5.27
CA ALA A 288 4.62 0.11 6.50
C ALA A 288 3.17 0.60 6.37
N PRO A 289 2.19 -0.08 7.01
CA PRO A 289 0.81 0.40 7.09
C PRO A 289 0.73 1.86 7.53
N ILE A 290 -0.27 2.58 7.02
CA ILE A 290 -0.56 3.95 7.47
C ILE A 290 -1.56 3.98 8.61
N HIS A 291 -2.32 2.90 8.80
CA HIS A 291 -3.24 2.74 9.93
C HIS A 291 -3.42 1.27 10.30
N VAL A 292 -3.69 1.00 11.58
CA VAL A 292 -3.96 -0.32 12.14
C VAL A 292 -5.08 -0.17 13.15
N GLY A 293 -6.12 -1.00 13.05
CA GLY A 293 -7.22 -1.02 14.00
C GLY A 293 -8.51 -0.45 13.45
N SER A 294 -9.13 0.45 14.21
CA SER A 294 -10.52 0.87 13.97
C SER A 294 -10.66 1.67 12.66
N PRO A 295 -11.50 1.25 11.70
CA PRO A 295 -11.68 1.96 10.43
C PRO A 295 -12.22 3.39 10.59
N SER A 296 -13.09 3.63 11.59
CA SER A 296 -13.70 4.94 11.81
C SER A 296 -12.69 6.02 12.20
N GLN A 297 -11.53 5.66 12.77
CA GLN A 297 -10.45 6.60 13.09
C GLN A 297 -9.84 7.25 11.84
N ILE A 298 -9.99 6.60 10.67
CA ILE A 298 -9.55 7.12 9.37
C ILE A 298 -10.73 7.49 8.47
N GLY A 299 -11.91 7.70 9.05
CA GLY A 299 -13.11 8.18 8.34
C GLY A 299 -13.83 7.10 7.53
N ILE A 300 -13.61 5.81 7.84
CA ILE A 300 -14.34 4.70 7.21
C ILE A 300 -15.46 4.28 8.16
N ASP A 301 -16.69 4.68 7.84
CA ASP A 301 -17.86 4.43 8.70
C ASP A 301 -18.38 2.99 8.59
N ASP A 302 -18.38 2.43 7.37
CA ASP A 302 -18.82 1.06 7.09
C ASP A 302 -17.74 0.30 6.31
N ILE A 303 -17.04 -0.61 7.00
CA ILE A 303 -16.01 -1.42 6.38
C ILE A 303 -16.57 -2.39 5.32
N THR A 304 -17.87 -2.69 5.35
CA THR A 304 -18.50 -3.60 4.38
C THR A 304 -18.79 -2.97 3.02
N GLN A 305 -18.61 -1.65 2.91
CA GLN A 305 -18.87 -0.87 1.70
C GLN A 305 -17.58 -0.18 1.22
N PRO A 306 -16.66 -0.92 0.56
CA PRO A 306 -15.46 -0.30 0.00
C PRO A 306 -15.79 0.68 -1.13
N ASP A 307 -15.05 1.78 -1.19
CA ASP A 307 -15.12 2.74 -2.31
C ASP A 307 -14.65 2.11 -3.63
N PHE A 308 -13.71 1.16 -3.55
CA PHE A 308 -13.19 0.42 -4.69
C PHE A 308 -12.87 -1.03 -4.32
N GLY A 309 -13.01 -1.93 -5.29
CA GLY A 309 -12.78 -3.36 -5.08
C GLY A 309 -13.95 -4.04 -4.39
N ASP A 310 -13.69 -5.17 -3.75
CA ASP A 310 -14.72 -6.02 -3.13
C ASP A 310 -14.52 -6.08 -1.62
N TYR A 311 -15.60 -6.21 -0.85
CA TYR A 311 -15.50 -6.40 0.60
C TYR A 311 -14.92 -7.78 0.94
N CYS A 312 -13.87 -7.79 1.76
CA CYS A 312 -13.26 -8.99 2.33
C CYS A 312 -13.69 -9.17 3.79
N GLU A 313 -14.12 -10.37 4.17
CA GLU A 313 -14.62 -10.61 5.52
C GLU A 313 -13.53 -10.38 6.59
N VAL A 314 -13.88 -9.63 7.64
CA VAL A 314 -13.06 -9.47 8.84
C VAL A 314 -13.60 -10.37 9.94
N LYS A 315 -12.82 -11.39 10.35
CA LYS A 315 -13.21 -12.34 11.41
C LYS A 315 -13.06 -11.71 12.81
N PRO A 316 -13.75 -12.26 13.83
CA PRO A 316 -13.74 -11.68 15.18
C PRO A 316 -12.36 -11.54 15.85
N ASP A 317 -11.38 -12.38 15.49
CA ASP A 317 -10.01 -12.35 16.02
C ASP A 317 -9.03 -11.54 15.16
N GLU A 318 -9.53 -10.91 14.10
CA GLU A 318 -8.76 -10.13 13.15
C GLU A 318 -8.85 -8.62 13.38
N VAL A 319 -7.79 -7.94 12.96
CA VAL A 319 -7.62 -6.50 13.00
C VAL A 319 -7.42 -6.01 11.57
N CYS A 320 -8.11 -4.94 11.20
CA CYS A 320 -7.92 -4.28 9.92
C CYS A 320 -6.54 -3.59 9.88
N VAL A 321 -5.77 -3.87 8.84
CA VAL A 321 -4.50 -3.22 8.57
C VAL A 321 -4.60 -2.49 7.24
N PHE A 322 -4.20 -1.22 7.21
CA PHE A 322 -4.43 -0.32 6.08
C PHE A 322 -3.10 0.19 5.51
N TRP A 323 -2.88 -0.06 4.22
CA TRP A 323 -1.74 0.48 3.47
C TRP A 323 -2.20 1.59 2.56
N ALA A 324 -1.36 2.61 2.36
CA ALA A 324 -1.56 3.56 1.28
C ALA A 324 -1.71 2.81 -0.05
N CYS A 325 -2.58 3.30 -0.93
CA CYS A 325 -2.87 2.66 -2.21
C CYS A 325 -2.52 3.60 -3.38
N GLY A 326 -2.03 3.01 -4.48
CA GLY A 326 -1.75 3.74 -5.72
C GLY A 326 -2.97 4.43 -6.32
N VAL A 327 -4.20 4.00 -5.98
CA VAL A 327 -5.45 4.69 -6.36
C VAL A 327 -5.48 6.15 -5.87
N THR A 328 -4.72 6.49 -4.84
CA THR A 328 -4.55 7.88 -4.37
C THR A 328 -4.05 8.80 -5.49
N THR A 329 -3.22 8.33 -6.42
CA THR A 329 -2.73 9.17 -7.52
C THR A 329 -3.80 9.41 -8.59
N ALA A 330 -4.68 8.43 -8.83
CA ALA A 330 -5.85 8.64 -9.66
C ALA A 330 -6.82 9.65 -9.02
N GLU A 331 -7.04 9.59 -7.70
CA GLU A 331 -7.82 10.61 -7.00
C GLU A 331 -7.12 11.98 -7.00
N ALA A 332 -5.78 12.03 -6.99
CA ALA A 332 -5.03 13.27 -7.13
C ALA A 332 -5.25 13.93 -8.49
N VAL A 333 -5.20 13.15 -9.58
CA VAL A 333 -5.51 13.61 -10.95
C VAL A 333 -6.92 14.17 -11.03
N LYS A 334 -7.91 13.47 -10.45
CA LYS A 334 -9.31 13.93 -10.42
C LYS A 334 -9.49 15.20 -9.60
N GLY A 335 -8.95 15.22 -8.37
CA GLY A 335 -9.12 16.32 -7.43
C GLY A 335 -8.45 17.61 -7.89
N ALA A 336 -7.27 17.51 -8.51
CA ALA A 336 -6.58 18.64 -9.12
C ALA A 336 -7.19 19.08 -10.47
N LYS A 337 -8.17 18.32 -11.01
CA LYS A 337 -8.81 18.57 -12.31
C LYS A 337 -7.79 18.72 -13.44
N ILE A 338 -6.80 17.83 -13.46
CA ILE A 338 -5.75 17.86 -14.48
C ILE A 338 -6.40 17.82 -15.87
N GLU A 339 -5.97 18.73 -16.75
CA GLU A 339 -6.57 18.94 -18.08
C GLU A 339 -6.65 17.63 -18.86
N PHE A 340 -5.57 16.85 -18.85
CA PHE A 340 -5.46 15.58 -19.53
C PHE A 340 -4.55 14.64 -18.73
N ALA A 341 -4.94 13.38 -18.57
CA ALA A 341 -4.05 12.35 -18.03
C ALA A 341 -4.39 10.96 -18.58
N VAL A 342 -3.36 10.14 -18.80
CA VAL A 342 -3.51 8.72 -19.12
C VAL A 342 -3.01 7.91 -17.94
N THR A 343 -3.79 6.95 -17.46
CA THR A 343 -3.35 6.00 -16.43
C THR A 343 -3.55 4.58 -16.91
N HIS A 344 -2.91 3.63 -16.24
CA HIS A 344 -3.34 2.24 -16.34
C HIS A 344 -4.77 2.06 -15.78
N LYS A 345 -5.49 1.05 -16.26
CA LYS A 345 -6.72 0.58 -15.58
C LYS A 345 -6.32 -0.19 -14.32
N PRO A 346 -7.00 -0.02 -13.17
CA PRO A 346 -6.72 -0.80 -11.96
C PRO A 346 -6.69 -2.31 -12.25
N GLY A 347 -5.62 -2.98 -11.78
CA GLY A 347 -5.38 -4.39 -12.05
C GLY A 347 -4.62 -4.68 -13.35
N CYS A 348 -4.45 -3.71 -14.26
CA CYS A 348 -3.75 -3.86 -15.54
C CYS A 348 -2.42 -3.08 -15.53
N MET A 349 -1.44 -3.53 -14.74
CA MET A 349 -0.20 -2.81 -14.48
C MET A 349 0.84 -2.97 -15.62
N PHE A 350 1.84 -2.08 -15.64
CA PHE A 350 3.05 -2.26 -16.46
C PHE A 350 4.03 -3.18 -15.73
N VAL A 351 4.62 -4.16 -16.42
CA VAL A 351 5.61 -5.08 -15.83
C VAL A 351 7.01 -4.71 -16.27
N THR A 352 7.87 -4.40 -15.29
CA THR A 352 9.26 -3.98 -15.51
C THR A 352 10.22 -5.18 -15.62
N ASP A 353 11.50 -4.91 -15.91
CA ASP A 353 12.57 -5.90 -15.86
C ASP A 353 13.36 -5.85 -14.52
N ILE A 354 12.87 -5.07 -13.53
CA ILE A 354 13.40 -5.02 -12.16
C ILE A 354 12.94 -6.26 -11.41
N LYS A 355 13.89 -7.00 -10.84
CA LYS A 355 13.62 -8.11 -9.91
C LYS A 355 13.48 -7.58 -8.48
N MET A 356 12.51 -8.13 -7.76
CA MET A 356 12.18 -7.77 -6.37
C MET A 356 12.93 -8.60 -5.34
#